data_AF-C4WQ97-F1
#
_entry.id   AF-C4WQ97-F1
#
_cell.length_a   1.000
_cell.length_b   1.000
_cell.length_c   1.000
_cell.angle_alpha   90.00
_cell.angle_beta   90.00
_cell.angle_gamma   90.00
#
_symmetry.space_group_name_H-M   'P 1'
#
loop_
_entity.id
_entity.type
_entity.pdbx_description
1 polymer ?
#
loop_
_entity_poly.entity_id
_entity_poly.type
_entity_poly.pdbx_seq_one_letter_code
_entity_poly.pdbx_strand_id
1 'polypeptide(L)'
;MFKGRRFDKSVILLCVRWYLAYNLSLRNLKEMMAERGIAMDHSTVHRWVLHFSPKLLERFNRRKRQVTRKWNLDETYVKVKGEWLYL
;
A
#
# COMPACT_ATOMS: atom_id res chain seq x y z
N MET A 1 3.88 7.04 17.97
CA MET A 1 3.88 6.06 16.86
C MET A 1 5.24 5.91 16.17
N PHE A 2 6.06 6.97 16.08
CA PHE A 2 7.36 6.93 15.38
C PHE A 2 8.58 7.27 16.28
N LYS A 3 8.40 7.40 17.60
CA LYS A 3 9.51 7.67 18.54
C LYS A 3 10.54 6.53 18.52
N GLY A 4 11.83 6.87 18.52
CA GLY A 4 12.94 5.91 18.62
C GLY A 4 13.38 5.27 17.30
N ARG A 5 13.00 5.82 16.13
CA ARG A 5 13.46 5.31 14.84
C ARG A 5 14.50 6.24 14.23
N ARG A 6 15.53 5.65 13.60
CA ARG A 6 16.62 6.36 12.92
C ARG A 6 16.14 7.22 11.73
N PHE A 7 15.00 6.88 11.15
CA PHE A 7 14.46 7.53 9.96
C PHE A 7 13.27 8.40 10.29
N ASP A 8 13.15 9.50 9.55
CA ASP A 8 12.00 10.39 9.65
C ASP A 8 10.69 9.67 9.39
N LYS A 9 9.65 10.13 10.09
CA LYS A 9 8.29 9.63 9.95
C LYS A 9 7.81 9.68 8.50
N SER A 10 8.19 10.72 7.75
CA SER A 10 7.83 10.90 6.34
C SER A 10 8.38 9.77 5.46
N VAL A 11 9.66 9.41 5.64
CA VAL A 11 10.33 8.33 4.91
C VAL A 11 9.67 6.98 5.21
N ILE A 12 9.40 6.73 6.49
CA ILE A 12 8.76 5.49 6.93
C ILE A 12 7.36 5.35 6.30
N LEU A 13 6.55 6.40 6.38
CA LEU A 13 5.20 6.41 5.81
C LEU A 13 5.21 6.28 4.30
N LEU A 14 6.16 6.91 3.62
CA LEU A 14 6.30 6.83 2.17
C LEU A 14 6.59 5.40 1.73
N CYS A 15 7.55 4.73 2.38
CA CYS A 15 7.90 3.34 2.06
C CYS A 15 6.71 2.39 2.30
N VAL A 16 6.04 2.52 3.46
CA VAL A 16 4.87 1.68 3.79
C VAL A 16 3.72 1.95 2.82
N ARG A 17 3.45 3.21 2.47
CA ARG A 17 2.43 3.57 1.48
C ARG A 17 2.73 2.95 0.13
N TRP A 18 3.97 3.06 -0.34
CA TRP A 18 4.37 2.53 -1.64
C TRP A 18 4.29 1.02 -1.70
N TYR A 19 4.69 0.33 -0.64
CA TYR A 19 4.53 -1.12 -0.55
C TYR A 19 3.06 -1.56 -0.59
N LEU A 20 2.16 -0.82 0.07
CA LEU A 20 0.74 -1.18 0.14
C LEU A 20 -0.07 -0.74 -1.09
N ALA A 21 0.33 0.33 -1.78
CA ALA A 21 -0.42 0.91 -2.88
C ALA A 21 0.03 0.45 -4.27
N TYR A 22 1.28 0.01 -4.41
CA TYR A 22 1.86 -0.41 -5.68
C TYR A 22 2.43 -1.83 -5.56
N ASN A 23 2.51 -2.55 -6.68
CA ASN A 23 3.10 -3.88 -6.73
C ASN A 23 4.65 -3.81 -6.72
N LEU A 24 5.23 -3.19 -5.69
CA LEU A 24 6.66 -2.99 -5.53
C LEU A 24 7.27 -4.04 -4.61
N SER A 25 8.41 -4.59 -5.01
CA SER A 25 9.20 -5.46 -4.14
C SER A 25 9.92 -4.64 -3.05
N LEU A 26 10.29 -5.28 -1.94
CA LEU A 26 11.10 -4.64 -0.89
C LEU A 26 12.49 -4.21 -1.39
N ARG A 27 13.02 -4.88 -2.43
CA ARG A 27 14.29 -4.52 -3.06
C ARG A 27 14.15 -3.25 -3.92
N ASN A 28 13.06 -3.14 -4.68
CA ASN A 28 12.75 -1.94 -5.45
C ASN A 28 12.64 -0.73 -4.51
N LEU A 29 11.96 -0.88 -3.36
CA LEU A 29 11.87 0.18 -2.37
C LEU A 29 13.23 0.57 -1.78
N LYS A 30 14.13 -0.38 -1.57
CA LYS A 30 15.51 -0.10 -1.15
C LYS A 30 16.25 0.74 -2.22
N GLU A 31 16.17 0.34 -3.47
CA GLU A 31 16.84 1.02 -4.59
C GLU A 31 16.31 2.45 -4.79
N MET A 32 14.98 2.62 -4.81
CA MET A 32 14.35 3.94 -4.92
C MET A 32 14.71 4.88 -3.76
N MET A 33 14.99 4.34 -2.57
CA MET A 33 15.42 5.13 -1.43
C MET A 33 16.92 5.46 -1.51
N ALA A 34 17.73 4.54 -2.05
CA ALA A 34 19.14 4.79 -2.33
C ALA A 34 19.32 5.91 -3.37
N GLU A 35 18.51 5.93 -4.43
CA GLU A 35 18.47 7.03 -5.42
C GLU A 35 18.19 8.40 -4.79
N ARG A 36 17.47 8.42 -3.66
CA ARG A 36 17.18 9.63 -2.88
C ARG A 36 18.23 9.94 -1.81
N GLY A 37 19.36 9.24 -1.81
CA GLY A 37 20.43 9.39 -0.83
C GLY A 37 20.13 8.75 0.53
N ILE A 38 19.09 7.92 0.64
CA ILE A 38 18.67 7.29 1.89
C ILE A 38 19.07 5.82 1.89
N ALA A 39 20.19 5.51 2.55
CA ALA A 39 20.67 4.14 2.71
C ALA A 39 19.78 3.35 3.70
N MET A 40 19.04 2.37 3.19
CA MET A 40 18.17 1.49 3.99
C MET A 40 18.28 0.04 3.55
N ASP A 41 18.08 -0.87 4.48
CA ASP A 41 17.93 -2.28 4.14
C ASP A 41 16.45 -2.67 3.93
N HIS A 42 16.22 -3.59 2.99
CA HIS A 42 14.90 -4.10 2.66
C HIS A 42 14.18 -4.74 3.87
N SER A 43 14.92 -5.35 4.80
CA SER A 43 14.37 -5.89 6.05
C SER A 43 13.80 -4.80 6.97
N THR A 44 14.37 -3.59 6.90
CA THR A 44 13.89 -2.44 7.68
C THR A 44 12.50 -2.01 7.19
N VAL A 45 12.33 -1.93 5.87
CA VAL A 45 11.02 -1.66 5.24
C VAL A 45 10.02 -2.76 5.59
N HIS A 46 10.43 -4.03 5.55
CA HIS A 46 9.56 -5.14 5.93
C HIS A 46 9.05 -5.03 7.38
N ARG A 47 9.94 -4.76 8.34
CA ARG A 47 9.58 -4.53 9.75
C ARG A 47 8.63 -3.34 9.91
N TRP A 48 8.76 -2.31 9.08
CA TRP A 48 7.86 -1.16 9.09
C TRP A 48 6.48 -1.53 8.58
N VAL A 49 6.40 -2.25 7.47
CA VAL A 49 5.13 -2.72 6.91
C VAL A 49 4.39 -3.59 7.92
N LEU A 50 5.06 -4.59 8.52
CA LEU A 50 4.45 -5.47 9.52
C LEU A 50 3.90 -4.68 10.72
N HIS A 51 4.63 -3.66 11.18
CA HIS A 51 4.25 -2.90 12.35
C HIS A 51 3.17 -1.84 12.08
N PHE A 52 3.23 -1.17 10.93
CA PHE A 52 2.40 -0.01 10.63
C PHE A 52 1.18 -0.35 9.79
N SER A 53 1.22 -1.38 8.95
CA SER A 53 0.07 -1.80 8.14
C SER A 53 -1.21 -2.00 8.98
N PRO A 54 -1.22 -2.81 10.07
CA PRO A 54 -2.44 -2.99 10.86
C PRO A 54 -2.93 -1.69 11.51
N LYS A 55 -2.02 -0.83 11.98
CA LYS A 55 -2.36 0.46 12.60
C LYS A 55 -2.93 1.46 11.59
N LEU A 56 -2.44 1.43 10.35
CA LEU A 56 -2.97 2.24 9.26
C LEU A 56 -4.34 1.71 8.83
N LEU A 57 -4.50 0.38 8.75
CA LEU A 57 -5.76 -0.27 8.41
C LEU A 57 -6.85 0.03 9.45
N GLU A 58 -6.54 -0.06 10.75
CA GLU A 58 -7.47 0.28 11.83
C GLU A 58 -7.96 1.73 11.73
N ARG A 59 -7.04 2.67 11.52
CA ARG A 59 -7.38 4.10 11.34
C ARG A 59 -8.16 4.35 10.07
N PHE A 60 -7.84 3.64 8.99
CA PHE A 60 -8.57 3.69 7.73
C PHE A 60 -10.00 3.20 7.93
N ASN A 61 -10.18 2.03 8.54
CA ASN A 61 -11.50 1.45 8.81
C ASN A 61 -12.35 2.33 9.72
N ARG A 62 -11.74 3.02 10.70
CA ARG A 62 -12.46 4.00 11.54
C ARG A 62 -13.01 5.19 10.76
N ARG A 63 -12.37 5.57 9.65
CA ARG A 63 -12.82 6.66 8.76
C ARG A 63 -13.67 6.15 7.60
N LYS A 64 -13.53 4.88 7.23
CA LYS A 64 -14.28 4.26 6.15
C LYS A 64 -15.75 4.23 6.53
N ARG A 65 -16.61 4.68 5.60
CA ARG A 65 -18.06 4.54 5.75
C ARG A 65 -18.39 3.06 5.95
N GLN A 66 -19.29 2.77 6.89
CA GLN A 66 -19.73 1.39 7.09
C GLN A 66 -20.31 0.83 5.78
N VAL A 67 -19.81 -0.35 5.41
CA VAL A 67 -20.33 -1.08 4.26
C VAL A 67 -21.73 -1.55 4.63
N THR A 68 -22.75 -0.99 3.98
CA THR A 68 -24.14 -1.41 4.16
C THR A 68 -24.33 -2.80 3.53
N ARG A 69 -25.37 -3.54 3.92
CA ARG A 69 -25.73 -4.84 3.32
C ARG A 69 -26.10 -4.78 1.82
N LYS A 70 -26.12 -3.59 1.22
CA LYS A 70 -26.36 -3.40 -0.21
C LYS A 70 -25.03 -3.48 -0.96
N TRP A 71 -24.89 -4.53 -1.75
CA TRP A 71 -23.82 -4.67 -2.74
C TRP A 71 -24.36 -4.19 -4.08
N ASN A 72 -23.69 -3.21 -4.69
CA ASN A 72 -23.91 -2.86 -6.08
C ASN A 72 -22.87 -3.64 -6.89
N LEU A 73 -23.32 -4.49 -7.80
CA LEU A 73 -22.48 -5.19 -8.76
C LEU A 73 -22.56 -4.40 -10.07
N ASP A 74 -21.44 -3.81 -10.48
CA ASP A 74 -21.35 -3.15 -11.78
C ASP A 74 -20.96 -4.21 -12.82
N GLU A 75 -21.96 -4.77 -13.51
CA GLU A 75 -21.72 -5.66 -14.65
C GLU A 75 -21.09 -4.86 -15.80
N THR A 76 -19.87 -5.22 -16.16
CA THR A 76 -19.15 -4.57 -17.25
C THR A 76 -19.11 -5.50 -18.45
N TYR A 77 -19.82 -5.14 -19.51
CA TYR A 77 -19.70 -5.82 -20.79
C TYR A 77 -18.40 -5.38 -21.46
N VAL A 78 -17.55 -6.33 -21.83
CA VAL A 78 -16.32 -6.04 -22.58
C VAL A 78 -16.43 -6.64 -23.96
N LYS A 79 -16.17 -5.81 -24.97
CA LYS A 79 -16.17 -6.24 -26.37
C LYS A 79 -14.82 -6.84 -26.71
N VAL A 80 -14.74 -8.17 -26.80
CA VAL A 80 -13.53 -8.88 -27.19
C VAL A 80 -13.74 -9.45 -28.58
N LYS A 81 -12.89 -9.05 -29.53
CA LYS A 81 -12.95 -9.49 -30.94
C LYS A 81 -14.32 -9.32 -31.61
N GLY A 82 -15.07 -8.30 -31.21
CA GLY A 82 -16.38 -7.98 -31.81
C GLY A 82 -17.57 -8.59 -31.06
N GLU A 83 -17.34 -9.55 -30.18
CA GLU A 83 -18.38 -10.18 -29.35
C GLU A 83 -18.42 -9.55 -27.95
N TRP A 84 -19.63 -9.37 -27.43
CA TRP A 84 -19.85 -8.94 -26.05
C TRP A 84 -19.69 -10.14 -25.12
N LEU A 85 -18.66 -10.12 -24.28
CA LEU A 85 -18.44 -11.13 -23.25
C LEU A 85 -18.71 -10.55 -21.86
N TYR A 86 -19.30 -11.39 -21.02
CA TYR A 86 -19.41 -11.15 -19.58
C TYR A 86 -18.05 -11.42 -18.92
N LEU A 87 -17.65 -10.50 -18.03
CA LEU A 87 -16.54 -10.66 -17.10
C LEU A 87 -17.01 -11.28 -15.79
#